data_AF-A0A820MUH7-F1
#
_entry.id   AF-A0A820MUH7-F1
#
_cell.length_a   1.000
_cell.length_b   1.000
_cell.length_c   1.000
_cell.angle_alpha   90.00
_cell.angle_beta   90.00
_cell.angle_gamma   90.00
#
_symmetry.space_group_name_H-M   'P 1'
#
loop_
_entity.id
_entity.type
_entity.pdbx_description
1 polymer ?
#
loop_
_entity_poly.entity_id
_entity_poly.type
_entity_poly.pdbx_seq_one_letter_code
_entity_poly.pdbx_strand_id
1 'polypeptide(L)'
;EMYEQVLRHYNIVTVGECPGAHLHEAELITNPARKELDMIFTFEHMNIDGGRRQTFASVVHSGNHEGKWIPKLLDLRELKLHFTTWQKGLIGKGWNSLYWNNHDQPRIVSR
;
A
#
# COMPACT_ATOMS: atom_id res chain seq x y z
N GLU A 1 -21.17 -1.34 -5.71
CA GLU A 1 -22.18 -0.36 -5.24
C GLU A 1 -21.70 1.09 -5.40
N MET A 2 -20.64 1.52 -4.69
CA MET A 2 -20.11 2.90 -4.74
C MET A 2 -19.82 3.41 -6.17
N TYR A 3 -19.18 2.60 -7.01
CA TYR A 3 -18.91 2.99 -8.40
C TYR A 3 -20.19 3.27 -9.20
N GLU A 4 -21.18 2.39 -9.08
CA GLU A 4 -22.45 2.47 -9.81
C GLU A 4 -23.32 3.64 -9.35
N GLN A 5 -23.30 3.97 -8.06
CA GLN A 5 -24.15 5.00 -7.48
C GLN A 5 -23.53 6.40 -7.53
N VAL A 6 -22.19 6.51 -7.57
CA VAL A 6 -21.51 7.80 -7.45
C VAL A 6 -20.40 7.96 -8.48
N LEU A 7 -19.36 7.13 -8.43
CA LEU A 7 -18.08 7.45 -9.08
C LEU A 7 -18.22 7.57 -10.61
N ARG A 8 -18.99 6.70 -11.25
CA ARG A 8 -19.16 6.68 -12.71
C ARG A 8 -19.79 7.95 -13.30
N HIS A 9 -20.40 8.79 -12.48
CA HIS A 9 -21.13 9.98 -12.91
C HIS A 9 -20.24 11.23 -13.04
N TYR A 10 -18.97 11.12 -12.64
CA TYR A 10 -18.04 12.23 -12.62
C TYR A 10 -16.72 11.85 -13.30
N ASN A 11 -16.08 12.84 -13.94
CA ASN A 11 -14.71 12.69 -14.43
C ASN A 11 -13.73 13.00 -13.28
N ILE A 12 -13.46 11.99 -12.46
CA ILE A 12 -12.64 12.09 -11.25
C ILE A 12 -11.60 10.99 -11.21
N VAL A 13 -10.59 11.16 -10.35
CA VAL A 13 -9.64 10.12 -9.98
C VAL A 13 -9.91 9.74 -8.54
N THR A 14 -9.83 8.45 -8.24
CA THR A 14 -10.10 7.87 -6.95
C THR A 14 -8.88 7.13 -6.42
N VAL A 15 -8.50 7.45 -5.18
CA VAL A 15 -7.35 6.84 -4.50
C VAL A 15 -7.80 6.38 -3.12
N GLY A 16 -7.79 5.07 -2.87
CA GLY A 16 -8.13 4.52 -1.56
C GLY A 16 -6.93 4.52 -0.62
N GLU A 17 -7.09 4.95 0.62
CA GLU A 17 -6.10 4.66 1.67
C GLU A 17 -6.37 3.27 2.23
N CYS A 18 -5.44 2.33 2.01
CA CYS A 18 -5.68 0.91 2.31
C CYS A 18 -4.58 0.33 3.21
N PRO A 19 -4.56 0.69 4.51
CA PRO A 19 -3.64 0.07 5.46
C PRO A 19 -3.89 -1.44 5.54
N GLY A 20 -2.82 -2.23 5.42
CA GLY A 20 -2.88 -3.70 5.43
C GLY A 20 -3.26 -4.35 4.10
N ALA A 21 -3.54 -3.59 3.04
CA ALA A 21 -3.74 -4.18 1.72
C ALA A 21 -2.43 -4.71 1.15
N HIS A 22 -2.46 -5.97 0.71
CA HIS A 22 -1.38 -6.58 -0.05
C HIS A 22 -1.69 -6.49 -1.55
N LEU A 23 -0.77 -7.02 -2.36
CA LEU A 23 -0.84 -6.93 -3.82
C LEU A 23 -2.14 -7.53 -4.40
N HIS A 24 -2.65 -8.61 -3.80
CA HIS A 24 -3.88 -9.25 -4.25
C HIS A 24 -5.10 -8.35 -4.05
N GLU A 25 -5.23 -7.72 -2.88
CA GLU A 25 -6.31 -6.76 -2.60
C GLU A 25 -6.18 -5.54 -3.51
N ALA A 26 -4.94 -5.07 -3.75
CA ALA A 26 -4.67 -3.97 -4.68
C ALA A 26 -5.14 -4.28 -6.10
N GLU A 27 -4.91 -5.49 -6.60
CA GLU A 27 -5.42 -5.91 -7.91
C GLU A 27 -6.95 -5.91 -7.93
N LEU A 28 -7.61 -6.47 -6.91
CA LEU A 28 -9.07 -6.50 -6.86
C LEU A 28 -9.67 -5.08 -6.82
N ILE A 29 -9.07 -4.17 -6.07
CA ILE A 29 -9.58 -2.81 -5.90
C ILE A 29 -9.27 -1.92 -7.12
N THR A 30 -8.15 -2.13 -7.80
CA THR A 30 -7.64 -1.20 -8.83
C THR A 30 -7.77 -1.72 -10.25
N ASN A 31 -8.19 -2.97 -10.47
CA ASN A 31 -8.38 -3.49 -11.81
C ASN A 31 -9.56 -2.76 -12.50
N PRO A 32 -9.34 -2.07 -13.63
CA PRO A 32 -10.39 -1.31 -14.32
C PRO A 32 -11.61 -2.16 -14.73
N ALA A 33 -11.42 -3.46 -14.96
CA ALA A 33 -12.52 -4.38 -15.28
C ALA A 33 -13.51 -4.55 -14.12
N ARG A 34 -13.07 -4.34 -12.87
CA ARG A 34 -13.90 -4.49 -11.67
C ARG A 34 -14.67 -3.23 -11.31
N LYS A 35 -14.31 -2.08 -11.89
CA LYS A 35 -14.99 -0.80 -11.68
C LYS A 35 -15.12 -0.47 -10.18
N GLU A 36 -13.99 -0.45 -9.50
CA GLU A 36 -13.90 -0.12 -8.07
C GLU A 36 -13.22 1.25 -7.88
N LEU A 37 -11.91 1.29 -7.61
CA LEU A 37 -11.11 2.52 -7.52
C LEU A 37 -10.02 2.55 -8.60
N ASP A 38 -9.44 3.72 -8.86
CA ASP A 38 -8.35 3.82 -9.83
C ASP A 38 -7.02 3.32 -9.24
N MET A 39 -6.75 3.65 -7.97
CA MET A 39 -5.50 3.28 -7.29
C MET A 39 -5.67 3.19 -5.77
N ILE A 40 -4.66 2.66 -5.07
CA ILE A 40 -4.62 2.64 -3.60
C ILE A 40 -3.28 3.13 -3.06
N PHE A 41 -3.27 3.70 -1.86
CA PHE A 41 -2.10 3.81 -1.01
C PHE A 41 -1.94 2.54 -0.18
N THR A 42 -0.88 1.79 -0.45
CA THR A 42 -0.41 0.71 0.43
C THR A 42 0.56 1.25 1.48
N PHE A 43 0.63 0.56 2.61
CA PHE A 43 1.55 0.85 3.71
C PHE A 43 2.69 -0.17 3.83
N GLU A 44 2.77 -1.17 2.95
CA GLU A 44 3.83 -2.20 3.04
C GLU A 44 5.24 -1.59 3.09
N HIS A 45 5.56 -0.73 2.12
CA HIS A 45 6.86 -0.06 2.08
C HIS A 45 7.05 0.99 3.19
N MET A 46 5.96 1.43 3.84
CA MET A 46 6.02 2.31 5.01
C MET A 46 6.24 1.54 6.31
N ASN A 47 6.11 0.22 6.33
CA ASN A 47 6.23 -0.61 7.53
C ASN A 47 7.58 -1.35 7.63
N ILE A 48 8.46 -1.22 6.64
CA ILE A 48 9.73 -1.97 6.52
C ILE A 48 10.78 -1.65 7.62
N ASP A 49 10.66 -0.47 8.22
CA ASP A 49 11.53 0.04 9.29
C ASP A 49 10.82 0.06 10.67
N GLY A 50 9.63 -0.55 10.76
CA GLY A 50 8.95 -0.83 12.02
C GLY A 50 9.34 -2.18 12.62
N GLY A 51 9.63 -2.22 13.91
CA GLY A 51 10.20 -3.35 14.62
C GLY A 51 9.24 -4.07 15.57
N ARG A 52 8.71 -5.22 15.15
CA ARG A 52 8.70 -6.49 15.92
C ARG A 52 8.79 -7.59 14.86
N ARG A 53 9.63 -8.59 15.09
CA ARG A 53 10.00 -9.67 14.15
C ARG A 53 8.78 -10.19 13.38
N GLN A 54 8.63 -9.76 12.12
CA GLN A 54 7.68 -10.34 11.17
C GLN A 54 8.20 -11.73 10.78
N THR A 55 7.92 -12.75 11.59
CA THR A 55 8.03 -14.13 11.11
C THR A 55 6.91 -14.39 10.11
N PHE A 56 7.01 -15.43 9.27
CA PHE A 56 5.90 -15.87 8.41
C PHE A 56 4.58 -16.10 9.19
N ALA A 57 4.64 -16.37 10.50
CA ALA A 57 3.47 -16.48 11.37
C ALA A 57 2.88 -15.12 11.82
N SER A 58 3.62 -14.02 11.68
CA SER A 58 3.17 -12.66 12.02
C SER A 58 2.41 -11.98 10.89
N VAL A 59 2.42 -12.55 9.68
CA VAL A 59 1.64 -12.08 8.52
C VAL A 59 0.13 -12.20 8.76
N VAL A 60 -0.28 -12.99 9.76
CA VAL A 60 -1.70 -13.26 10.05
C VAL A 60 -2.33 -12.26 11.04
N HIS A 61 -1.56 -11.32 11.61
CA HIS A 61 -2.06 -10.32 12.55
C HIS A 61 -1.64 -8.90 12.15
N SER A 62 -2.17 -8.44 11.02
CA SER A 62 -2.15 -7.02 10.60
C SER A 62 -3.04 -6.17 11.52
N GLY A 63 -2.56 -5.90 12.74
CA GLY A 63 -3.24 -5.01 13.70
C GLY A 63 -2.31 -4.34 14.72
N ASN A 64 -1.04 -4.73 14.79
CA ASN A 64 -0.19 -4.38 15.92
C ASN A 64 0.63 -3.12 15.61
N HIS A 65 0.05 -1.95 15.95
CA HIS A 65 0.64 -0.61 15.79
C HIS A 65 1.94 -0.39 16.59
N GLU A 66 2.32 -1.34 17.45
CA GLU A 66 3.52 -1.28 18.28
C GLU A 66 4.81 -1.29 17.45
N GLY A 67 4.80 -1.92 16.27
CA GLY A 67 5.97 -1.99 15.40
C GLY A 67 6.45 -0.61 14.91
N LYS A 68 5.54 0.34 14.67
CA LYS A 68 5.87 1.70 14.21
C LYS A 68 6.76 2.45 15.20
N TRP A 69 6.60 2.18 16.50
CA TRP A 69 7.30 2.88 17.58
C TRP A 69 8.64 2.25 17.97
N ILE A 70 9.00 1.14 17.34
CA ILE A 70 10.26 0.43 17.56
C ILE A 70 11.04 0.53 16.25
N PRO A 71 11.89 1.55 16.06
CA PRO A 71 12.57 1.73 14.78
C PRO A 71 13.58 0.62 14.50
N LYS A 72 13.66 0.22 13.24
CA LYS A 72 14.67 -0.66 12.66
C LYS A 72 15.39 0.12 11.56
N LEU A 73 16.69 -0.10 11.39
CA LEU A 73 17.41 0.46 10.24
C LEU A 73 16.81 -0.04 8.92
N LEU A 74 16.66 0.88 7.96
CA LEU A 74 16.18 0.58 6.62
C LEU A 74 17.07 -0.49 5.94
N ASP A 75 16.49 -1.62 5.53
CA ASP A 75 17.13 -2.52 4.57
C ASP A 75 16.74 -2.10 3.16
N LEU A 76 17.69 -1.50 2.43
CA LEU A 76 17.46 -1.03 1.06
C LEU A 76 17.07 -2.17 0.09
N ARG A 77 17.48 -3.42 0.35
CA ARG A 77 17.09 -4.56 -0.48
C ARG A 77 15.63 -4.91 -0.28
N GLU A 78 15.15 -4.87 0.95
CA GLU A 78 13.75 -5.08 1.31
C GLU A 78 12.86 -4.02 0.66
N LEU A 79 13.25 -2.73 0.76
CA LEU A 79 12.56 -1.63 0.09
C LEU A 79 12.46 -1.83 -1.44
N LYS A 80 13.59 -2.14 -2.09
CA LYS A 80 13.63 -2.39 -3.55
C LYS A 80 12.77 -3.60 -3.94
N LEU A 81 12.74 -4.64 -3.11
CA LEU A 81 11.91 -5.81 -3.33
C LEU A 81 10.43 -5.43 -3.28
N HIS A 82 9.97 -4.70 -2.25
CA HIS A 82 8.59 -4.22 -2.17
C HIS A 82 8.21 -3.40 -3.40
N PHE A 83 9.00 -2.39 -3.78
CA PHE A 83 8.70 -1.61 -4.98
C PHE A 83 8.65 -2.45 -6.24
N THR A 84 9.61 -3.36 -6.44
CA THR A 84 9.63 -4.21 -7.64
C THR A 84 8.42 -5.15 -7.68
N THR A 85 8.02 -5.71 -6.54
CA THR A 85 6.85 -6.57 -6.40
C THR A 85 5.57 -5.81 -6.75
N TRP A 86 5.36 -4.62 -6.21
CA TRP A 86 4.18 -3.80 -6.51
C TRP A 86 4.16 -3.30 -7.95
N GLN A 87 5.31 -2.85 -8.47
CA GLN A 87 5.44 -2.41 -9.85
C GLN A 87 5.08 -3.52 -10.83
N LYS A 88 5.72 -4.70 -10.71
CA LYS A 88 5.42 -5.86 -11.56
C LYS A 88 4.03 -6.43 -11.33
N GLY A 89 3.58 -6.41 -10.09
CA GLY A 89 2.36 -7.02 -9.63
C GLY A 89 1.09 -6.36 -10.16
N LEU A 90 1.11 -5.06 -10.50
CA LEU A 90 -0.06 -4.36 -11.05
C LEU A 90 0.04 -4.02 -12.54
N ILE A 91 1.13 -4.43 -13.23
CA ILE A 91 1.28 -4.17 -14.67
C ILE A 91 0.09 -4.75 -15.43
N GLY A 92 -0.63 -3.88 -16.14
CA GLY A 92 -1.73 -4.26 -17.03
C GLY A 92 -3.01 -4.73 -16.32
N LYS A 93 -3.06 -4.69 -14.98
CA LYS A 93 -4.19 -5.19 -14.20
C LYS A 93 -4.56 -4.34 -12.97
N GLY A 94 -3.94 -3.18 -12.83
CA GLY A 94 -4.23 -2.19 -11.79
C GLY A 94 -3.37 -0.93 -11.98
N TRP A 95 -3.39 -0.03 -11.00
CA TRP A 95 -2.56 1.17 -11.01
C TRP A 95 -1.91 1.43 -9.64
N ASN A 96 -0.60 1.66 -9.64
CA ASN A 96 0.15 2.01 -8.43
C ASN A 96 0.02 3.51 -8.12
N SER A 97 -0.21 3.85 -6.86
CA SER A 97 0.11 5.20 -6.36
C SER A 97 1.56 5.22 -5.88
N LEU A 98 2.27 6.34 -6.11
CA LEU A 98 3.67 6.50 -5.72
C LEU A 98 3.77 7.61 -4.69
N TYR A 99 4.23 7.29 -3.48
CA TYR A 99 4.49 8.26 -2.43
C TYR A 99 5.66 7.81 -1.56
N TRP A 100 6.28 8.77 -0.87
CA TRP A 100 7.35 8.52 0.10
C TRP A 100 6.98 8.97 1.51
N ASN A 101 6.04 9.90 1.60
CA ASN A 101 5.51 10.44 2.82
C ASN A 101 4.18 11.16 2.56
N ASN A 102 3.43 11.34 3.64
CA ASN A 102 2.18 12.10 3.71
C ASN A 102 2.14 12.78 5.09
N HIS A 103 0.95 13.15 5.60
CA HIS A 103 0.83 13.81 6.90
C HIS A 103 0.99 12.86 8.10
N ASP A 104 0.94 11.53 7.91
CA ASP A 104 1.11 10.51 8.95
C ASP A 104 2.51 9.88 8.98
N GLN A 105 3.33 10.21 7.99
CA GLN A 105 4.67 9.68 7.77
C GLN A 105 5.73 10.78 7.90
N PRO A 106 6.91 10.47 8.47
CA PRO A 106 7.99 11.44 8.62
C PRO A 106 8.51 11.92 7.25
N ARG A 107 9.29 13.01 7.26
CA ARG A 107 9.99 13.49 6.06
C ARG A 107 11.01 12.44 5.62
N ILE A 108 10.90 11.91 4.39
CA ILE A 108 11.69 10.75 3.94
C ILE A 108 13.21 10.97 3.98
N VAL A 109 13.68 12.21 3.76
CA VAL A 109 15.11 12.54 3.80
C VAL A 109 15.67 12.46 5.24
N SER A 110 14.80 12.53 6.25
CA SER A 110 15.16 12.45 7.67
C SER A 110 14.80 11.11 8.31
N ARG A 111 14.07 10.26 7.59
CA ARG A 111 13.55 8.98 8.08
C ARG A 111 14.68 7.95 8.20
#